data_AF-A0A3B8X3R2-F1
#
_entry.id   AF-A0A3B8X3R2-F1
#
_cell.length_a   1.000
_cell.length_b   1.000
_cell.length_c   1.000
_cell.angle_alpha   90.00
_cell.angle_beta   90.00
_cell.angle_gamma   90.00
#
_symmetry.space_group_name_H-M   'P 1'
#
loop_
_entity.id
_entity.type
_entity.pdbx_description
1 polymer ?
#
loop_
_entity_poly.entity_id
_entity_poly.type
_entity_poly.pdbx_seq_one_letter_code
_entity_poly.pdbx_strand_id
1 'polypeptide(L)'
;MQLRLHTVNLKSNSKTLKRRAFLKDAALMTAAAVMVPSLPSCGRRSGGLSKGTAAGDVARDFSFGPDGSFTVLQFTDTHHIIGDSRSQRALDCVNEALDGVKPDLVIHTGDIVFGKPDIPSALEILQPLADRGIPFAVALGNHDSQFGSSREEMFEAIRNIPGCVNLPPKEGVYGCSNDVITLSGASGVERVFYLFDSMDAVILKGEEDVHCYDYIRHSQIEWYRQHSERLHHAPALAFFHIPLCELKEALDAGVQPIAGHNGEPPCPSRLNSGLFAQFRELGDVEAIVTGHDHDCDYVLPYGQMNFIYGRYSGGDTVYNHLGLSGCRVFRFRAGVPGYETWVRLYGGEIEQPLIF
;
A
#
# COMPACT_ATOMS: atom_id res chain seq x y z
N MET A 1 -5.58 -92.03 -11.12
CA MET A 1 -6.95 -92.01 -10.56
C MET A 1 -7.53 -90.63 -10.84
N GLN A 2 -8.75 -90.62 -11.36
CA GLN A 2 -9.46 -89.51 -12.01
C GLN A 2 -10.10 -88.54 -10.99
N LEU A 3 -10.60 -87.41 -11.50
CA LEU A 3 -11.60 -86.46 -10.94
C LEU A 3 -11.01 -85.19 -10.27
N ARG A 4 -11.13 -84.01 -10.89
CA ARG A 4 -12.31 -83.12 -11.14
C ARG A 4 -12.66 -82.24 -9.93
N LEU A 5 -12.36 -80.95 -10.11
CA LEU A 5 -13.22 -79.76 -9.98
C LEU A 5 -14.32 -79.77 -8.91
N HIS A 6 -14.27 -78.76 -8.03
CA HIS A 6 -15.44 -77.95 -7.69
C HIS A 6 -15.08 -76.46 -7.73
N THR A 7 -15.75 -75.77 -8.65
CA THR A 7 -15.76 -74.33 -8.87
C THR A 7 -16.63 -73.67 -7.80
N VAL A 8 -16.15 -72.61 -7.15
CA VAL A 8 -17.01 -71.63 -6.48
C VAL A 8 -16.75 -70.26 -7.07
N ASN A 9 -17.82 -69.70 -7.59
CA ASN A 9 -17.93 -68.48 -8.36
C ASN A 9 -18.22 -67.33 -7.38
N LEU A 10 -17.29 -66.38 -7.21
CA LEU A 10 -17.57 -65.13 -6.49
C LEU A 10 -17.45 -63.96 -7.47
N LYS A 11 -18.62 -63.39 -7.76
CA LYS A 11 -18.85 -62.24 -8.63
C LYS A 11 -18.02 -61.05 -8.17
N SER A 12 -17.21 -60.52 -9.10
CA SER A 12 -16.56 -59.22 -9.00
C SER A 12 -17.61 -58.10 -9.06
N ASN A 13 -17.73 -57.30 -7.99
CA ASN A 13 -18.51 -56.08 -8.01
C ASN A 13 -17.57 -54.92 -8.41
N SER A 14 -17.58 -54.60 -9.71
CA SER A 14 -16.94 -53.40 -10.26
C SER A 14 -17.81 -52.19 -9.92
N LYS A 15 -17.28 -51.25 -9.12
CA LYS A 15 -17.74 -49.87 -9.10
C LYS A 15 -16.55 -48.94 -9.37
N THR A 16 -16.63 -48.34 -10.54
CA THR A 16 -15.81 -47.30 -11.15
C THR A 16 -15.58 -46.13 -10.18
N LEU A 17 -14.33 -45.90 -9.77
CA LEU A 17 -13.91 -44.69 -9.08
C LEU A 17 -13.89 -43.51 -10.06
N LYS A 18 -14.83 -42.58 -9.91
CA LYS A 18 -14.79 -41.28 -10.59
C LYS A 18 -13.77 -40.38 -9.89
N ARG A 19 -12.78 -39.91 -10.66
CA ARG A 19 -11.89 -38.80 -10.32
C ARG A 19 -12.71 -37.54 -10.00
N ARG A 20 -12.55 -37.01 -8.78
CA ARG A 20 -12.50 -35.58 -8.41
C ARG A 20 -12.57 -35.47 -6.88
N ALA A 21 -11.43 -35.23 -6.26
CA ALA A 21 -11.35 -34.65 -4.93
C ALA A 21 -10.12 -33.74 -4.93
N PHE A 22 -10.38 -32.45 -5.13
CA PHE A 22 -9.40 -31.38 -4.96
C PHE A 22 -9.49 -30.98 -3.48
N LEU A 23 -8.33 -30.87 -2.83
CA LEU A 23 -8.18 -30.47 -1.43
C LEU A 23 -8.80 -29.09 -1.22
N LYS A 24 -9.65 -28.96 -0.20
CA LYS A 24 -10.04 -27.69 0.39
C LYS A 24 -9.35 -27.62 1.74
N ASP A 25 -8.36 -26.76 1.83
CA ASP A 25 -7.92 -26.12 3.07
C ASP A 25 -7.34 -24.74 2.71
N ALA A 26 -7.48 -23.81 3.66
CA ALA A 26 -7.06 -22.41 3.70
C ALA A 26 -8.10 -21.34 3.30
N ALA A 27 -8.10 -20.28 4.11
CA ALA A 27 -8.89 -19.04 4.08
C ALA A 27 -10.30 -19.08 4.71
N LEU A 28 -10.36 -19.27 6.04
CA LEU A 28 -11.44 -18.73 6.86
C LEU A 28 -10.92 -17.46 7.57
N MET A 29 -10.83 -16.35 6.84
CA MET A 29 -10.73 -15.03 7.46
C MET A 29 -12.11 -14.63 7.94
N THR A 30 -12.34 -14.76 9.25
CA THR A 30 -13.53 -14.20 9.89
C THR A 30 -13.28 -12.71 10.10
N ALA A 31 -13.65 -11.91 9.09
CA ALA A 31 -13.86 -10.48 9.29
C ALA A 31 -15.00 -10.34 10.31
N ALA A 32 -14.66 -9.93 11.53
CA ALA A 32 -15.65 -9.64 12.56
C ALA A 32 -16.39 -8.36 12.17
N ALA A 33 -17.56 -8.52 11.54
CA ALA A 33 -18.42 -7.44 11.12
C ALA A 33 -18.94 -6.63 12.31
N VAL A 34 -18.59 -5.34 12.37
CA VAL A 34 -19.34 -4.34 13.15
C VAL A 34 -20.08 -3.48 12.13
N MET A 35 -21.40 -3.68 12.01
CA MET A 35 -22.24 -2.80 11.20
C MET A 35 -22.36 -1.43 11.86
N VAL A 36 -21.81 -0.39 11.23
CA VAL A 36 -22.09 1.01 11.55
C VAL A 36 -22.94 1.59 10.43
N PRO A 37 -24.12 2.17 10.72
CA PRO A 37 -24.95 2.78 9.68
C PRO A 37 -24.30 4.08 9.18
N SER A 38 -24.11 4.18 7.87
CA SER A 38 -23.67 5.38 7.17
C SER A 38 -24.79 6.43 7.15
N LEU A 39 -24.50 7.64 7.61
CA LEU A 39 -25.38 8.80 7.50
C LEU A 39 -25.22 9.47 6.12
N PRO A 40 -26.28 10.04 5.54
CA PRO A 40 -26.21 10.66 4.22
C PRO A 40 -25.53 12.04 4.29
N SER A 41 -24.52 12.26 3.44
CA SER A 41 -23.85 13.56 3.31
C SER A 41 -24.73 14.58 2.58
N CYS A 42 -24.66 15.82 3.07
CA CYS A 42 -25.56 16.91 2.74
C CYS A 42 -25.10 17.71 1.50
N GLY A 43 -26.03 17.99 0.60
CA GLY A 43 -26.21 19.31 -0.03
C GLY A 43 -25.07 19.91 -0.89
N ARG A 44 -25.14 19.66 -2.19
CA ARG A 44 -24.39 20.35 -3.26
C ARG A 44 -24.79 21.84 -3.32
N ARG A 45 -23.84 22.76 -3.22
CA ARG A 45 -23.96 24.14 -3.75
C ARG A 45 -22.80 24.43 -4.70
N SER A 46 -23.14 24.79 -5.92
CA SER A 46 -22.26 25.29 -6.96
C SER A 46 -21.84 26.73 -6.64
N GLY A 47 -20.53 26.98 -6.56
CA GLY A 47 -19.91 28.30 -6.48
C GLY A 47 -18.66 28.31 -7.36
N GLY A 48 -18.43 29.42 -8.07
CA GLY A 48 -17.55 29.49 -9.24
C GLY A 48 -16.06 29.29 -8.95
N LEU A 49 -15.35 28.85 -10.00
CA LEU A 49 -13.90 28.74 -10.04
C LEU A 49 -13.26 30.10 -9.75
N SER A 50 -12.58 30.20 -8.61
CA SER A 50 -11.56 31.22 -8.41
C SER A 50 -10.20 30.61 -8.76
N LYS A 51 -9.49 31.22 -9.71
CA LYS A 51 -8.09 30.93 -9.99
C LYS A 51 -7.27 31.43 -8.80
N GLY A 52 -6.99 30.53 -7.86
CA GLY A 52 -5.98 30.73 -6.84
C GLY A 52 -4.62 30.31 -7.37
N THR A 53 -3.70 31.26 -7.51
CA THR A 53 -2.26 30.99 -7.61
C THR A 53 -1.76 30.56 -6.24
N ALA A 54 -1.14 29.38 -6.08
CA ALA A 54 -0.33 29.12 -4.90
C ALA A 54 0.65 27.97 -5.12
N ALA A 55 1.87 28.15 -4.66
CA ALA A 55 2.77 27.08 -4.25
C ALA A 55 2.22 26.26 -3.04
N GLY A 56 0.89 26.20 -2.87
CA GLY A 56 0.20 25.71 -1.68
C GLY A 56 -0.31 24.28 -1.74
N ASP A 57 -0.13 23.59 -2.87
CA ASP A 57 -0.64 22.21 -3.08
C ASP A 57 0.46 21.14 -3.06
N VAL A 58 1.72 21.54 -2.82
CA VAL A 58 2.85 20.63 -2.55
C VAL A 58 3.07 20.59 -1.04
N ALA A 59 2.96 19.41 -0.44
CA ALA A 59 3.11 19.21 1.01
C ALA A 59 4.46 19.66 1.53
N ARG A 60 5.52 19.25 0.83
CA ARG A 60 6.88 19.58 1.21
C ARG A 60 7.77 19.50 -0.01
N ASP A 61 8.67 20.46 -0.10
CA ASP A 61 9.82 20.40 -1.00
C ASP A 61 11.07 20.10 -0.17
N PHE A 62 11.75 19.01 -0.53
CA PHE A 62 12.99 18.57 0.07
C PHE A 62 14.18 18.92 -0.81
N SER A 63 15.38 18.78 -0.27
CA SER A 63 16.63 18.89 -1.02
C SER A 63 17.54 17.72 -0.66
N PHE A 64 18.41 17.36 -1.59
CA PHE A 64 19.41 16.32 -1.34
C PHE A 64 20.33 16.70 -0.17
N GLY A 65 20.76 15.69 0.58
CA GLY A 65 21.73 15.84 1.65
C GLY A 65 23.11 16.26 1.14
N PRO A 66 24.06 16.56 2.05
CA PRO A 66 25.41 16.99 1.69
C PRO A 66 26.21 15.99 0.84
N ASP A 67 25.87 14.70 0.91
CA ASP A 67 26.47 13.63 0.11
C ASP A 67 25.80 13.44 -1.26
N GLY A 68 24.82 14.30 -1.58
CA GLY A 68 24.04 14.25 -2.80
C GLY A 68 22.99 13.15 -2.83
N SER A 69 22.68 12.51 -1.69
CA SER A 69 21.66 11.47 -1.59
C SER A 69 20.39 11.97 -0.89
N PHE A 70 19.29 11.26 -1.15
CA PHE A 70 18.03 11.40 -0.42
C PHE A 70 17.42 10.02 -0.24
N THR A 71 17.04 9.68 0.99
CA THR A 71 16.57 8.34 1.36
C THR A 71 15.13 8.40 1.83
N VAL A 72 14.25 7.69 1.13
CA VAL A 72 12.85 7.46 1.53
C VAL A 72 12.72 6.07 2.09
N LEU A 73 12.19 5.95 3.30
CA LEU A 73 11.83 4.67 3.90
C LEU A 73 10.32 4.48 3.85
N GLN A 74 9.89 3.32 3.36
CA GLN A 74 8.49 2.94 3.27
C GLN A 74 8.16 1.89 4.32
N PHE A 75 7.20 2.22 5.19
CA PHE A 75 6.50 1.27 6.05
C PHE A 75 5.12 0.98 5.48
N THR A 76 4.58 -0.19 5.78
CA THR A 76 3.21 -0.56 5.43
C THR A 76 2.68 -1.63 6.36
N ASP A 77 1.36 -1.64 6.55
CA ASP A 77 0.68 -2.74 7.23
C ASP A 77 1.25 -2.99 8.64
N THR A 78 1.52 -1.91 9.38
CA THR A 78 2.04 -2.03 10.75
C THR A 78 1.00 -2.66 11.68
N HIS A 79 -0.29 -2.50 11.37
CA HIS A 79 -1.40 -3.16 12.06
C HIS A 79 -1.28 -3.10 13.58
N HIS A 80 -0.89 -1.93 14.07
CA HIS A 80 -0.57 -1.72 15.47
C HIS A 80 -1.84 -1.65 16.32
N ILE A 81 -1.79 -2.23 17.51
CA ILE A 81 -2.83 -2.16 18.52
C ILE A 81 -2.14 -1.87 19.86
N ILE A 82 -2.37 -0.69 20.41
CA ILE A 82 -1.75 -0.28 21.68
C ILE A 82 -2.07 -1.27 22.80
N GLY A 83 -1.02 -1.70 23.51
CA GLY A 83 -1.12 -2.66 24.60
C GLY A 83 -1.30 -4.13 24.20
N ASP A 84 -1.38 -4.46 22.90
CA ASP A 84 -1.35 -5.84 22.43
C ASP A 84 0.10 -6.32 22.27
N SER A 85 0.47 -7.39 22.97
CA SER A 85 1.82 -7.96 22.91
C SER A 85 2.23 -8.41 21.50
N ARG A 86 1.26 -8.76 20.64
CA ARG A 86 1.51 -9.16 19.26
C ARG A 86 1.99 -7.99 18.40
N SER A 87 1.65 -6.76 18.77
CA SER A 87 2.09 -5.54 18.09
C SER A 87 3.49 -5.08 18.48
N GLN A 88 4.07 -5.60 19.57
CA GLN A 88 5.40 -5.18 20.03
C GLN A 88 6.46 -5.31 18.93
N ARG A 89 6.37 -6.37 18.14
CA ARG A 89 7.25 -6.61 17.00
C ARG A 89 7.18 -5.50 15.93
N ALA A 90 6.00 -4.92 15.69
CA ALA A 90 5.86 -3.80 14.76
C ALA A 90 6.62 -2.58 15.26
N LEU A 91 6.44 -2.24 16.54
CA LEU A 91 7.09 -1.11 17.18
C LEU A 91 8.62 -1.28 17.24
N ASP A 92 9.10 -2.49 17.55
CA ASP A 92 10.53 -2.81 17.53
C ASP A 92 11.10 -2.69 16.11
N CYS A 93 10.38 -3.19 15.11
CA CYS A 93 10.74 -3.09 13.70
C CYS A 93 10.85 -1.62 13.24
N VAL A 94 9.86 -0.80 13.58
CA VAL A 94 9.87 0.64 13.26
C VAL A 94 11.08 1.31 13.91
N ASN A 95 11.29 1.14 15.21
CA ASN A 95 12.40 1.78 15.91
C ASN A 95 13.76 1.36 15.33
N GLU A 96 13.98 0.06 15.14
CA GLU A 96 15.26 -0.44 14.61
C GLU A 96 15.52 0.03 13.18
N ALA A 97 14.49 0.04 12.32
CA ALA A 97 14.62 0.51 10.95
C ALA A 97 14.95 2.01 10.89
N LEU A 98 14.31 2.84 11.73
CA LEU A 98 14.61 4.28 11.80
C LEU A 98 16.05 4.53 12.25
N ASP A 99 16.54 3.80 13.26
CA ASP A 99 17.90 3.95 13.77
C ASP A 99 18.97 3.42 12.81
N GLY A 100 18.64 2.35 12.08
CA GLY A 100 19.53 1.70 11.13
C GLY A 100 19.61 2.41 9.78
N VAL A 101 18.49 2.91 9.25
CA VAL A 101 18.42 3.55 7.94
C VAL A 101 18.70 5.06 8.03
N LYS A 102 18.20 5.73 9.07
CA LYS A 102 18.24 7.19 9.23
C LYS A 102 17.69 7.92 7.99
N PRO A 103 16.43 7.67 7.62
CA PRO A 103 15.84 8.21 6.39
C PRO A 103 15.65 9.73 6.47
N ASP A 104 15.66 10.38 5.30
CA ASP A 104 15.32 11.80 5.16
C ASP A 104 13.79 12.02 5.15
N LEU A 105 13.04 11.01 4.72
CA LEU A 105 11.58 10.98 4.69
C LEU A 105 11.07 9.56 4.94
N VAL A 106 10.00 9.43 5.72
CA VAL A 106 9.22 8.19 5.82
C VAL A 106 7.88 8.34 5.12
N ILE A 107 7.47 7.34 4.34
CA ILE A 107 6.12 7.25 3.78
C ILE A 107 5.47 5.97 4.29
N HIS A 108 4.35 6.08 5.02
CA HIS A 108 3.55 4.92 5.41
C HIS A 108 2.42 4.70 4.40
N THR A 109 2.39 3.55 3.73
CA THR A 109 1.38 3.22 2.72
C THR A 109 0.19 2.45 3.31
N GLY A 110 -0.36 2.96 4.40
CA GLY A 110 -1.65 2.53 4.93
C GLY A 110 -1.62 1.34 5.87
N ASP A 111 -2.78 1.09 6.46
CA ASP A 111 -3.05 0.03 7.44
C ASP A 111 -2.09 0.11 8.64
N ILE A 112 -2.13 1.30 9.25
CA ILE A 112 -1.36 1.65 10.43
C ILE A 112 -1.90 0.89 11.66
N VAL A 113 -3.22 0.69 11.73
CA VAL A 113 -3.89 0.09 12.89
C VAL A 113 -4.77 -1.10 12.49
N PHE A 114 -4.93 -2.06 13.42
CA PHE A 114 -5.82 -3.22 13.25
C PHE A 114 -6.68 -3.46 14.50
N GLY A 115 -7.21 -2.41 15.11
CA GLY A 115 -8.04 -2.59 16.30
C GLY A 115 -8.31 -1.32 17.10
N LYS A 116 -9.02 -1.51 18.21
CA LYS A 116 -9.35 -0.46 19.18
C LYS A 116 -8.34 -0.43 20.33
N PRO A 117 -8.03 0.75 20.90
CA PRO A 117 -8.44 2.07 20.40
C PRO A 117 -7.57 2.50 19.21
N ASP A 118 -8.19 2.97 18.14
CA ASP A 118 -7.56 3.19 16.84
C ASP A 118 -6.62 4.39 16.82
N ILE A 119 -7.12 5.61 17.06
CA ILE A 119 -6.28 6.82 17.07
C ILE A 119 -5.09 6.67 18.04
N PRO A 120 -5.26 6.26 19.32
CA PRO A 120 -4.12 6.05 20.21
C PRO A 120 -3.10 5.02 19.69
N SER A 121 -3.54 3.97 18.99
CA SER A 121 -2.63 3.01 18.36
C SER A 121 -1.84 3.65 17.21
N ALA A 122 -2.50 4.42 16.34
CA ALA A 122 -1.84 5.14 15.25
C ALA A 122 -0.81 6.15 15.78
N LEU A 123 -1.15 6.87 16.84
CA LEU A 123 -0.23 7.79 17.50
C LEU A 123 1.00 7.06 18.05
N GLU A 124 0.82 5.92 18.74
CA GLU A 124 1.95 5.18 19.34
C GLU A 124 2.94 4.65 18.29
N ILE A 125 2.46 4.04 17.20
CA ILE A 125 3.35 3.46 16.19
C ILE A 125 4.06 4.53 15.33
N LEU A 126 3.48 5.73 15.22
CA LEU A 126 4.07 6.85 14.48
C LEU A 126 4.91 7.79 15.36
N GLN A 127 4.73 7.79 16.68
CA GLN A 127 5.49 8.64 17.62
C GLN A 127 7.02 8.50 17.48
N PRO A 128 7.61 7.32 17.19
CA PRO A 128 9.05 7.18 16.96
C PRO A 128 9.63 8.10 15.87
N LEU A 129 8.81 8.51 14.90
CA LEU A 129 9.20 9.46 13.83
C LEU A 129 9.34 10.87 14.39
N ALA A 130 8.33 11.31 15.14
CA ALA A 130 8.31 12.61 15.81
C ALA A 130 9.44 12.76 16.82
N ASP A 131 9.68 11.72 17.63
CA ASP A 131 10.74 11.70 18.65
C ASP A 131 12.15 11.85 18.04
N ARG A 132 12.33 11.37 16.81
CA ARG A 132 13.58 11.49 16.04
C ARG A 132 13.63 12.72 15.14
N GLY A 133 12.54 13.50 15.07
CA GLY A 133 12.42 14.63 14.16
C GLY A 133 12.46 14.25 12.68
N ILE A 134 12.11 13.00 12.35
CA ILE A 134 12.10 12.49 10.97
C ILE A 134 10.79 12.93 10.30
N PRO A 135 10.86 13.68 9.20
CA PRO A 135 9.66 14.03 8.42
C PRO A 135 8.97 12.78 7.89
N PHE A 136 7.64 12.76 7.94
CA PHE A 136 6.88 11.63 7.42
C PHE A 136 5.56 12.02 6.79
N ALA A 137 5.05 11.15 5.92
CA ALA A 137 3.72 11.25 5.34
C ALA A 137 3.01 9.90 5.33
N VAL A 138 1.69 9.93 5.27
CA VAL A 138 0.82 8.76 5.27
C VAL A 138 -0.13 8.83 4.08
N ALA A 139 -0.28 7.70 3.38
CA ALA A 139 -1.44 7.39 2.55
C ALA A 139 -2.23 6.32 3.30
N LEU A 140 -3.48 6.60 3.70
CA LEU A 140 -4.27 5.70 4.53
C LEU A 140 -4.67 4.42 3.76
N GLY A 141 -4.76 3.31 4.49
CA GLY A 141 -5.26 2.03 4.01
C GLY A 141 -6.70 1.77 4.40
N ASN A 142 -7.23 0.58 4.11
CA ASN A 142 -8.61 0.23 4.41
C ASN A 142 -8.89 0.12 5.92
N HIS A 143 -7.95 -0.43 6.69
CA HIS A 143 -8.13 -0.67 8.12
C HIS A 143 -8.14 0.62 8.97
N ASP A 144 -7.56 1.70 8.47
CA ASP A 144 -7.40 2.96 9.21
C ASP A 144 -8.73 3.69 9.54
N SER A 145 -9.85 3.24 8.99
CA SER A 145 -11.20 3.78 9.28
C SER A 145 -12.22 2.73 9.74
N GLN A 146 -11.78 1.54 10.14
CA GLN A 146 -12.68 0.42 10.48
C GLN A 146 -12.88 0.23 11.99
N PHE A 147 -12.12 0.94 12.82
CA PHE A 147 -12.01 0.62 14.25
C PHE A 147 -12.51 1.71 15.21
N GLY A 148 -13.24 2.72 14.74
CA GLY A 148 -13.96 3.64 15.63
C GLY A 148 -14.12 5.05 15.08
N SER A 149 -13.02 5.64 14.64
CA SER A 149 -12.94 6.97 14.07
C SER A 149 -13.27 6.97 12.58
N SER A 150 -13.76 8.10 12.09
CA SER A 150 -13.85 8.32 10.64
C SER A 150 -12.45 8.39 10.03
N ARG A 151 -12.37 8.18 8.71
CA ARG A 151 -11.11 8.31 7.97
C ARG A 151 -10.50 9.71 8.13
N GLU A 152 -11.34 10.74 8.11
CA GLU A 152 -10.94 12.14 8.32
C GLU A 152 -10.48 12.40 9.75
N GLU A 153 -11.14 11.83 10.76
CA GLU A 153 -10.72 11.94 12.16
C GLU A 153 -9.36 11.27 12.39
N MET A 154 -9.16 10.06 11.84
CA MET A 154 -7.87 9.35 11.87
C MET A 154 -6.77 10.19 11.20
N PHE A 155 -7.04 10.66 9.97
CA PHE A 155 -6.08 11.47 9.23
C PHE A 155 -5.74 12.76 9.97
N GLU A 156 -6.73 13.45 10.55
CA GLU A 156 -6.51 14.66 11.33
C GLU A 156 -5.63 14.40 12.55
N ALA A 157 -5.86 13.30 13.26
CA ALA A 157 -5.03 12.93 14.40
C ALA A 157 -3.56 12.69 13.98
N ILE A 158 -3.35 11.96 12.87
CA ILE A 158 -2.02 11.70 12.31
C ILE A 158 -1.33 12.99 11.85
N ARG A 159 -2.05 13.90 11.18
CA ARG A 159 -1.49 15.19 10.73
C ARG A 159 -1.02 16.09 11.87
N ASN A 160 -1.60 15.93 13.06
CA ASN A 160 -1.22 16.71 14.23
C ASN A 160 0.01 16.14 14.96
N ILE A 161 0.56 15.00 14.51
CA ILE A 161 1.84 14.48 15.01
C ILE A 161 2.98 15.37 14.47
N PRO A 162 3.89 15.87 15.33
CA PRO A 162 5.06 16.63 14.89
C PRO A 162 5.89 15.87 13.84
N GLY A 163 6.23 16.55 12.75
CA GLY A 163 6.97 15.95 11.63
C GLY A 163 6.10 15.36 10.52
N CYS A 164 4.79 15.23 10.73
CA CYS A 164 3.87 14.89 9.63
C CYS A 164 3.85 16.03 8.61
N VAL A 165 4.16 15.73 7.35
CA VAL A 165 4.21 16.73 6.26
C VAL A 165 2.94 16.74 5.41
N ASN A 166 1.97 15.86 5.69
CA ASN A 166 0.72 15.84 4.95
C ASN A 166 -0.05 17.16 5.07
N LEU A 167 -0.55 17.66 3.95
CA LEU A 167 -1.48 18.80 3.89
C LEU A 167 -2.90 18.39 4.30
N PRO A 168 -3.75 19.38 4.66
CA PRO A 168 -5.18 19.14 4.79
C PRO A 168 -5.80 18.50 3.53
N PRO A 169 -6.95 17.82 3.68
CA PRO A 169 -7.71 17.30 2.55
C PRO A 169 -7.99 18.36 1.48
N LYS A 170 -7.83 17.97 0.22
CA LYS A 170 -7.92 18.86 -0.94
C LYS A 170 -9.37 19.02 -1.38
N GLU A 171 -9.84 20.26 -1.50
CA GLU A 171 -11.21 20.53 -1.95
C GLU A 171 -11.46 19.93 -3.35
N GLY A 172 -12.55 19.18 -3.49
CA GLY A 172 -12.93 18.56 -4.76
C GLY A 172 -12.14 17.29 -5.13
N VAL A 173 -11.14 16.88 -4.34
CA VAL A 173 -10.42 15.61 -4.50
C VAL A 173 -10.98 14.59 -3.52
N TYR A 174 -11.23 13.36 -3.98
CA TYR A 174 -11.83 12.34 -3.13
C TYR A 174 -10.80 11.75 -2.15
N GLY A 175 -11.23 11.54 -0.91
CA GLY A 175 -10.41 11.13 0.24
C GLY A 175 -9.49 12.21 0.79
N CYS A 176 -8.79 11.86 1.85
CA CYS A 176 -8.17 12.82 2.75
C CYS A 176 -6.65 12.80 2.70
N SER A 177 -6.03 11.65 2.45
CA SER A 177 -4.57 11.47 2.49
C SER A 177 -3.87 11.56 1.13
N ASN A 178 -4.43 12.31 0.18
CA ASN A 178 -3.78 12.57 -1.11
C ASN A 178 -2.73 13.67 -0.95
N ASP A 179 -1.53 13.49 -1.49
CA ASP A 179 -0.50 14.52 -1.40
C ASP A 179 0.59 14.49 -2.47
N VAL A 180 1.26 15.62 -2.63
CA VAL A 180 2.44 15.75 -3.50
C VAL A 180 3.62 16.21 -2.68
N ILE A 181 4.69 15.42 -2.67
CA ILE A 181 5.98 15.80 -2.08
C ILE A 181 6.98 15.92 -3.23
N THR A 182 7.85 16.93 -3.18
CA THR A 182 8.90 17.13 -4.18
C THR A 182 10.28 17.01 -3.55
N LEU A 183 11.24 16.61 -4.37
CA LEU A 183 12.66 16.66 -4.07
C LEU A 183 13.33 17.49 -5.16
N SER A 184 13.84 18.64 -4.77
CA SER A 184 14.53 19.57 -5.65
C SER A 184 16.04 19.37 -5.61
N GLY A 185 16.66 19.50 -6.77
CA GLY A 185 18.11 19.61 -6.90
C GLY A 185 18.52 20.93 -7.53
N ALA A 186 19.64 20.95 -8.25
CA ALA A 186 20.27 22.21 -8.67
C ALA A 186 19.44 23.01 -9.70
N SER A 187 18.65 22.31 -10.50
CA SER A 187 17.93 22.89 -11.66
C SER A 187 16.40 22.91 -11.48
N GLY A 188 15.90 22.60 -10.29
CA GLY A 188 14.47 22.51 -9.98
C GLY A 188 14.06 21.16 -9.40
N VAL A 189 12.78 20.82 -9.51
CA VAL A 189 12.23 19.55 -9.02
C VAL A 189 12.84 18.39 -9.81
N GLU A 190 13.54 17.50 -9.10
CA GLU A 190 14.17 16.31 -9.67
C GLU A 190 13.34 15.04 -9.46
N ARG A 191 12.61 14.95 -8.34
CA ARG A 191 11.67 13.85 -8.07
C ARG A 191 10.36 14.34 -7.49
N VAL A 192 9.31 13.57 -7.75
CA VAL A 192 7.98 13.75 -7.15
C VAL A 192 7.53 12.47 -6.47
N PHE A 193 6.94 12.58 -5.28
CA PHE A 193 6.30 11.48 -4.60
C PHE A 193 4.82 11.81 -4.46
N TYR A 194 3.99 11.11 -5.25
CA TYR A 194 2.55 11.22 -5.18
C TYR A 194 2.01 10.23 -4.15
N LEU A 195 1.24 10.72 -3.19
CA LEU A 195 0.48 9.88 -2.27
C LEU A 195 -0.98 9.89 -2.73
N PHE A 196 -1.56 8.70 -2.88
CA PHE A 196 -2.99 8.57 -3.16
C PHE A 196 -3.69 7.90 -1.97
N ASP A 197 -4.82 8.47 -1.58
CA ASP A 197 -5.73 7.78 -0.68
C ASP A 197 -6.45 6.68 -1.50
N SER A 198 -6.27 5.41 -1.16
CA SER A 198 -6.97 4.29 -1.84
C SER A 198 -8.26 3.87 -1.14
N MET A 199 -8.67 4.60 -0.10
CA MET A 199 -9.88 4.39 0.70
C MET A 199 -9.94 3.02 1.39
N ASP A 200 -11.16 2.49 1.56
CA ASP A 200 -11.48 1.26 2.28
C ASP A 200 -12.25 0.29 1.36
N ALA A 201 -13.57 0.24 1.50
CA ALA A 201 -14.45 -0.59 0.70
C ALA A 201 -15.48 0.26 -0.03
N VAL A 202 -15.93 -0.23 -1.18
CA VAL A 202 -17.02 0.38 -1.95
C VAL A 202 -18.20 -0.58 -2.07
N ILE A 203 -19.41 -0.04 -1.86
CA ILE A 203 -20.66 -0.74 -2.13
C ILE A 203 -21.14 -0.31 -3.52
N LEU A 204 -21.22 -1.27 -4.43
CA LEU A 204 -21.70 -1.02 -5.78
C LEU A 204 -23.21 -1.18 -5.85
N LYS A 205 -23.87 -0.28 -6.58
CA LYS A 205 -25.32 -0.29 -6.74
C LYS A 205 -25.77 -1.59 -7.41
N GLY A 206 -26.63 -2.35 -6.74
CA GLY A 206 -27.11 -3.66 -7.21
C GLY A 206 -26.16 -4.82 -6.88
N GLU A 207 -25.08 -4.58 -6.14
CA GLU A 207 -24.17 -5.60 -5.59
C GLU A 207 -23.97 -5.36 -4.08
N GLU A 208 -25.04 -5.05 -3.35
CA GLU A 208 -24.97 -4.67 -1.94
C GLU A 208 -24.38 -5.76 -1.02
N ASP A 209 -24.48 -7.03 -1.43
CA ASP A 209 -23.91 -8.19 -0.72
C ASP A 209 -22.46 -8.49 -1.10
N VAL A 210 -21.87 -7.73 -2.04
CA VAL A 210 -20.51 -7.97 -2.52
C VAL A 210 -19.57 -6.90 -1.96
N HIS A 211 -18.72 -7.33 -1.02
CA HIS A 211 -17.62 -6.51 -0.56
C HIS A 211 -16.55 -6.38 -1.66
N CYS A 212 -16.20 -5.14 -1.99
CA CYS A 212 -15.16 -4.81 -2.95
C CYS A 212 -14.26 -3.75 -2.33
N TYR A 213 -12.95 -3.93 -2.45
CA TYR A 213 -12.00 -2.87 -2.15
C TYR A 213 -12.26 -1.66 -3.03
N ASP A 214 -12.07 -0.49 -2.46
CA ASP A 214 -12.32 0.75 -3.16
C ASP A 214 -11.20 1.06 -4.19
N TYR A 215 -11.39 2.09 -5.00
CA TYR A 215 -10.54 2.45 -6.14
C TYR A 215 -10.23 3.95 -6.18
N ILE A 216 -9.13 4.31 -6.83
CA ILE A 216 -8.78 5.72 -7.05
C ILE A 216 -9.85 6.39 -7.94
N ARG A 217 -10.44 7.51 -7.50
CA ARG A 217 -11.51 8.20 -8.24
C ARG A 217 -10.98 9.09 -9.35
N HIS A 218 -11.85 9.46 -10.29
CA HIS A 218 -11.51 10.40 -11.37
C HIS A 218 -11.03 11.77 -10.87
N SER A 219 -11.53 12.26 -9.72
CA SER A 219 -11.03 13.54 -9.17
C SER A 219 -9.58 13.45 -8.69
N GLN A 220 -9.15 12.30 -8.17
CA GLN A 220 -7.75 12.06 -7.79
C GLN A 220 -6.88 11.94 -9.04
N ILE A 221 -7.37 11.26 -10.09
CA ILE A 221 -6.69 11.17 -11.38
C ILE A 221 -6.49 12.57 -12.01
N GLU A 222 -7.54 13.39 -12.02
CA GLU A 222 -7.47 14.75 -12.55
C GLU A 222 -6.52 15.63 -11.73
N TRP A 223 -6.59 15.52 -10.40
CA TRP A 223 -5.65 16.19 -9.49
C TRP A 223 -4.19 15.82 -9.82
N TYR A 224 -3.90 14.53 -10.00
CA TYR A 224 -2.58 14.05 -10.40
C TYR A 224 -2.15 14.64 -11.75
N ARG A 225 -3.00 14.58 -12.79
CA ARG A 225 -2.68 15.12 -14.13
C ARG A 225 -2.30 16.59 -14.07
N GLN A 226 -3.04 17.39 -13.29
CA GLN A 226 -2.76 18.81 -13.11
C GLN A 226 -1.42 19.05 -12.41
N HIS A 227 -1.06 18.22 -11.44
CA HIS A 227 0.22 18.31 -10.74
C HIS A 227 1.39 17.86 -11.61
N SER A 228 1.24 16.77 -12.36
CA SER A 228 2.23 16.27 -13.32
C SER A 228 2.57 17.33 -14.37
N GLU A 229 1.57 17.96 -14.98
CA GLU A 229 1.78 19.06 -15.94
C GLU A 229 2.51 20.25 -15.30
N ARG A 230 2.08 20.66 -14.10
CA ARG A 230 2.67 21.80 -13.37
C ARG A 230 4.12 21.55 -12.96
N LEU A 231 4.46 20.29 -12.67
CA LEU A 231 5.80 19.84 -12.32
C LEU A 231 6.60 19.38 -13.55
N HIS A 232 6.12 19.70 -14.75
CA HIS A 232 6.77 19.42 -16.03
C HIS A 232 7.11 17.94 -16.22
N HIS A 233 6.24 17.06 -15.72
CA HIS A 233 6.40 15.60 -15.80
C HIS A 233 7.73 15.13 -15.20
N ALA A 234 8.18 15.77 -14.10
CA ALA A 234 9.37 15.35 -13.37
C ALA A 234 9.22 13.88 -12.89
N PRO A 235 10.29 13.07 -12.94
CA PRO A 235 10.22 11.65 -12.58
C PRO A 235 9.62 11.41 -11.21
N ALA A 236 8.71 10.44 -11.11
CA ALA A 236 7.84 10.30 -9.95
C ALA A 236 7.68 8.86 -9.47
N LEU A 237 7.41 8.72 -8.18
CA LEU A 237 6.90 7.49 -7.58
C LEU A 237 5.50 7.74 -7.01
N ALA A 238 4.60 6.79 -7.19
CA ALA A 238 3.26 6.81 -6.61
C ALA A 238 3.18 5.84 -5.42
N PHE A 239 2.68 6.32 -4.28
CA PHE A 239 2.56 5.58 -3.02
C PHE A 239 1.10 5.51 -2.60
N PHE A 240 0.57 4.32 -2.38
CA PHE A 240 -0.79 4.12 -1.87
C PHE A 240 -0.97 2.68 -1.37
N HIS A 241 -2.10 2.37 -0.73
CA HIS A 241 -2.23 1.10 -0.02
C HIS A 241 -2.70 -0.05 -0.92
N ILE A 242 -3.88 0.08 -1.55
CA ILE A 242 -4.52 -1.00 -2.34
C ILE A 242 -3.92 -1.05 -3.75
N PRO A 243 -3.46 -2.22 -4.24
CA PRO A 243 -2.83 -2.35 -5.56
C PRO A 243 -3.80 -2.05 -6.71
N LEU A 244 -3.26 -1.69 -7.87
CA LEU A 244 -4.05 -1.48 -9.08
C LEU A 244 -4.41 -2.81 -9.77
N CYS A 245 -5.52 -2.82 -10.52
CA CYS A 245 -5.97 -3.97 -11.28
C CYS A 245 -4.89 -4.50 -12.24
N GLU A 246 -4.11 -3.59 -12.85
CA GLU A 246 -3.08 -3.93 -13.83
C GLU A 246 -1.95 -4.78 -13.25
N LEU A 247 -1.70 -4.72 -11.95
CA LEU A 247 -0.75 -5.62 -11.28
C LEU A 247 -1.22 -7.06 -11.34
N LYS A 248 -2.50 -7.28 -11.01
CA LYS A 248 -3.13 -8.59 -11.09
C LYS A 248 -3.20 -9.08 -12.54
N GLU A 249 -3.57 -8.20 -13.48
CA GLU A 249 -3.63 -8.53 -14.90
C GLU A 249 -2.25 -8.94 -15.45
N ALA A 250 -1.17 -8.26 -15.03
CA ALA A 250 0.19 -8.62 -15.42
C ALA A 250 0.58 -10.02 -14.93
N LEU A 251 0.31 -10.35 -13.66
CA LEU A 251 0.56 -11.68 -13.10
C LEU A 251 -0.28 -12.77 -13.78
N ASP A 252 -1.58 -12.50 -14.00
CA ASP A 252 -2.48 -13.43 -14.70
C ASP A 252 -2.02 -13.69 -16.14
N ALA A 253 -1.40 -12.69 -16.79
CA ALA A 253 -0.77 -12.81 -18.11
C ALA A 253 0.60 -13.51 -18.09
N GLY A 254 1.08 -13.93 -16.92
CA GLY A 254 2.32 -14.67 -16.74
C GLY A 254 3.58 -13.81 -16.58
N VAL A 255 3.45 -12.49 -16.45
CA VAL A 255 4.59 -11.62 -16.08
C VAL A 255 5.04 -12.03 -14.67
N GLN A 256 6.35 -12.20 -14.47
CA GLN A 256 6.90 -12.65 -13.20
C GLN A 256 7.60 -11.49 -12.48
N PRO A 257 7.50 -11.43 -11.13
CA PRO A 257 8.36 -10.56 -10.36
C PRO A 257 9.84 -10.89 -10.59
N ILE A 258 10.69 -9.86 -10.55
CA ILE A 258 12.15 -10.00 -10.71
C ILE A 258 12.88 -10.20 -9.37
N ALA A 259 12.22 -9.88 -8.26
CA ALA A 259 12.73 -10.04 -6.91
C ALA A 259 11.58 -10.12 -5.90
N GLY A 260 11.84 -10.71 -4.74
CA GLY A 260 10.91 -10.80 -3.61
C GLY A 260 9.90 -11.93 -3.71
N HIS A 261 8.93 -11.91 -2.81
CA HIS A 261 7.96 -12.99 -2.61
C HIS A 261 6.59 -12.56 -3.10
N ASN A 262 5.94 -13.44 -3.88
CA ASN A 262 4.55 -13.33 -4.32
C ASN A 262 3.77 -14.49 -3.70
N GLY A 263 3.51 -14.40 -2.39
CA GLY A 263 2.95 -15.49 -1.59
C GLY A 263 1.43 -15.61 -1.68
N GLU A 264 0.74 -14.56 -2.11
CA GLU A 264 -0.71 -14.54 -2.32
C GLU A 264 -1.08 -13.74 -3.58
N PRO A 265 -2.27 -13.99 -4.19
CA PRO A 265 -2.73 -13.18 -5.30
C PRO A 265 -3.03 -11.74 -4.85
N PRO A 266 -2.63 -10.71 -5.62
CA PRO A 266 -3.01 -9.33 -5.32
C PRO A 266 -4.52 -9.14 -5.17
N CYS A 267 -4.91 -8.29 -4.24
CA CYS A 267 -6.29 -7.94 -3.96
C CYS A 267 -6.66 -6.50 -4.39
N PRO A 268 -6.60 -6.16 -5.70
CA PRO A 268 -7.00 -4.83 -6.14
C PRO A 268 -8.52 -4.64 -6.04
N SER A 269 -8.97 -3.40 -6.27
CA SER A 269 -10.38 -3.15 -6.56
C SER A 269 -10.88 -3.96 -7.77
N ARG A 270 -12.18 -4.24 -7.80
CA ARG A 270 -12.86 -4.74 -9.01
C ARG A 270 -13.12 -3.64 -10.03
N LEU A 271 -12.97 -2.37 -9.64
CA LEU A 271 -13.17 -1.22 -10.52
C LEU A 271 -11.84 -0.60 -10.92
N ASN A 272 -11.70 -0.37 -12.22
CA ASN A 272 -10.56 0.32 -12.80
C ASN A 272 -11.02 1.67 -13.36
N SER A 273 -10.52 2.76 -12.77
CA SER A 273 -10.80 4.14 -13.18
C SER A 273 -9.79 4.71 -14.18
N GLY A 274 -8.74 3.95 -14.53
CA GLY A 274 -7.74 4.29 -15.54
C GLY A 274 -6.48 4.97 -15.02
N LEU A 275 -6.18 4.96 -13.70
CA LEU A 275 -4.98 5.63 -13.17
C LEU A 275 -3.69 5.14 -13.83
N PHE A 276 -3.52 3.82 -13.99
CA PHE A 276 -2.34 3.27 -14.67
C PHE A 276 -2.23 3.76 -16.12
N ALA A 277 -3.34 3.85 -16.86
CA ALA A 277 -3.33 4.40 -18.20
C ALA A 277 -2.84 5.87 -18.21
N GLN A 278 -3.20 6.65 -17.19
CA GLN A 278 -2.74 8.04 -17.07
C GLN A 278 -1.25 8.14 -16.72
N PHE A 279 -0.73 7.24 -15.88
CA PHE A 279 0.71 7.11 -15.65
C PHE A 279 1.46 6.76 -16.95
N ARG A 280 0.93 5.83 -17.74
CA ARG A 280 1.49 5.44 -19.05
C ARG A 280 1.47 6.57 -20.07
N GLU A 281 0.39 7.35 -20.11
CA GLU A 281 0.22 8.45 -21.07
C GLU A 281 1.14 9.63 -20.77
N LEU A 282 1.33 9.99 -19.50
CA LEU A 282 2.17 11.11 -19.09
C LEU A 282 3.65 10.73 -18.96
N GLY A 283 3.96 9.48 -18.58
CA GLY A 283 5.30 8.92 -18.62
C GLY A 283 6.28 9.41 -17.56
N ASP A 284 5.80 10.12 -16.54
CA ASP A 284 6.57 10.62 -15.39
C ASP A 284 6.69 9.61 -14.25
N VAL A 285 5.66 8.81 -14.01
CA VAL A 285 5.68 7.80 -12.93
C VAL A 285 6.52 6.60 -13.32
N GLU A 286 7.59 6.33 -12.56
CA GLU A 286 8.54 5.23 -12.76
C GLU A 286 8.21 4.00 -11.89
N ALA A 287 7.52 4.22 -10.76
CA ALA A 287 7.07 3.13 -9.90
C ALA A 287 5.81 3.43 -9.11
N ILE A 288 5.12 2.33 -8.78
CA ILE A 288 3.90 2.27 -8.01
C ILE A 288 4.20 1.39 -6.79
N VAL A 289 4.16 1.98 -5.60
CA VAL A 289 4.58 1.38 -4.34
C VAL A 289 3.37 1.17 -3.45
N THR A 290 3.10 -0.09 -3.09
CA THR A 290 1.90 -0.50 -2.35
C THR A 290 2.17 -1.43 -1.16
N GLY A 291 1.14 -1.61 -0.33
CA GLY A 291 1.09 -2.54 0.81
C GLY A 291 -0.03 -3.56 0.63
N HIS A 292 -0.87 -3.76 1.64
CA HIS A 292 -2.16 -4.46 1.57
C HIS A 292 -2.12 -5.99 1.51
N ASP A 293 -1.33 -6.56 0.60
CA ASP A 293 -1.19 -8.02 0.47
C ASP A 293 0.03 -8.48 1.30
N HIS A 294 -0.20 -8.94 2.53
CA HIS A 294 0.85 -9.14 3.54
C HIS A 294 1.87 -10.23 3.20
N ASP A 295 1.54 -11.15 2.30
CA ASP A 295 2.44 -12.19 1.81
C ASP A 295 3.19 -11.78 0.52
N CYS A 296 3.20 -10.47 0.21
CA CYS A 296 3.87 -9.90 -0.95
C CYS A 296 4.89 -8.81 -0.57
N ASP A 297 6.08 -8.85 -1.17
CA ASP A 297 7.10 -7.78 -1.03
C ASP A 297 7.96 -7.58 -2.29
N TYR A 298 7.42 -8.01 -3.42
CA TYR A 298 8.12 -8.20 -4.67
C TYR A 298 8.22 -6.93 -5.52
N VAL A 299 9.10 -6.98 -6.52
CA VAL A 299 9.19 -5.98 -7.60
C VAL A 299 8.82 -6.63 -8.93
N LEU A 300 7.85 -6.05 -9.65
CA LEU A 300 7.37 -6.52 -10.94
C LEU A 300 7.40 -5.37 -11.97
N PRO A 301 8.34 -5.41 -12.93
CA PRO A 301 8.37 -4.48 -14.05
C PRO A 301 7.21 -4.74 -15.01
N TYR A 302 6.38 -3.73 -15.25
CA TYR A 302 5.27 -3.80 -16.21
C TYR A 302 4.95 -2.41 -16.76
N GLY A 303 4.77 -2.31 -18.08
CA GLY A 303 4.40 -1.05 -18.72
C GLY A 303 5.41 0.08 -18.45
N GLN A 304 6.72 -0.20 -18.53
CA GLN A 304 7.81 0.76 -18.26
C GLN A 304 7.80 1.37 -16.85
N MET A 305 7.07 0.75 -15.92
CA MET A 305 7.06 1.08 -14.50
C MET A 305 7.43 -0.15 -13.69
N ASN A 306 7.78 0.05 -12.43
CA ASN A 306 7.89 -1.03 -11.45
C ASN A 306 6.68 -0.99 -10.51
N PHE A 307 5.90 -2.07 -10.46
CA PHE A 307 5.03 -2.34 -9.32
C PHE A 307 5.87 -2.91 -8.19
N ILE A 308 5.73 -2.32 -7.00
CA ILE A 308 6.56 -2.64 -5.85
C ILE A 308 5.65 -2.84 -4.64
N TYR A 309 5.64 -4.04 -4.08
CA TYR A 309 5.12 -4.23 -2.73
C TYR A 309 6.20 -3.89 -1.70
N GLY A 310 5.81 -3.16 -0.68
CA GLY A 310 6.59 -2.98 0.53
C GLY A 310 6.69 -4.26 1.34
N ARG A 311 7.74 -4.39 2.15
CA ARG A 311 7.80 -5.47 3.14
C ARG A 311 6.85 -5.15 4.29
N TYR A 312 5.98 -6.11 4.64
CA TYR A 312 5.10 -6.05 5.81
C TYR A 312 5.89 -5.61 7.07
N SER A 313 5.46 -4.49 7.68
CA SER A 313 6.16 -3.88 8.82
C SER A 313 5.57 -4.28 10.17
N GLY A 314 4.39 -4.91 10.17
CA GLY A 314 3.63 -5.21 11.37
C GLY A 314 4.14 -6.39 12.19
N GLY A 315 3.39 -6.64 13.26
CA GLY A 315 3.58 -7.78 14.16
C GLY A 315 2.61 -8.92 13.85
N ASP A 316 2.36 -9.77 14.86
CA ASP A 316 1.54 -10.97 14.72
C ASP A 316 0.05 -10.69 15.02
N THR A 317 -0.40 -9.44 14.80
CA THR A 317 -1.80 -9.02 14.96
C THR A 317 -2.70 -9.57 13.86
N VAL A 318 -2.12 -9.73 12.66
CA VAL A 318 -2.71 -10.35 11.47
C VAL A 318 -1.75 -11.37 10.88
N TYR A 319 -2.19 -12.07 9.82
CA TYR A 319 -1.37 -13.03 9.11
C TYR A 319 -0.21 -12.34 8.37
N ASN A 320 0.91 -13.04 8.28
CA ASN A 320 2.04 -12.77 7.40
C ASN A 320 2.95 -14.01 7.40
N HIS A 321 3.37 -14.46 6.23
CA HIS A 321 4.21 -15.63 6.00
C HIS A 321 5.55 -15.29 5.35
N LEU A 322 5.89 -14.01 5.21
CA LEU A 322 7.19 -13.52 4.71
C LEU A 322 8.35 -13.73 5.70
N GLY A 323 8.06 -14.20 6.91
CA GLY A 323 9.04 -14.43 7.97
C GLY A 323 9.30 -13.17 8.79
N LEU A 324 10.42 -12.48 8.55
CA LEU A 324 10.77 -11.27 9.28
C LEU A 324 10.01 -10.04 8.74
N SER A 325 9.44 -9.26 9.65
CA SER A 325 8.94 -7.91 9.36
C SER A 325 10.08 -7.03 8.87
N GLY A 326 9.76 -5.95 8.16
CA GLY A 326 10.76 -5.03 7.67
C GLY A 326 10.17 -3.79 7.02
N CYS A 327 10.97 -3.14 6.21
CA CYS A 327 10.59 -1.97 5.43
C CYS A 327 11.27 -2.00 4.07
N ARG A 328 10.73 -1.27 3.09
CA ARG A 328 11.43 -1.00 1.84
C ARG A 328 12.11 0.35 1.91
N VAL A 329 13.31 0.44 1.37
CA VAL A 329 14.08 1.68 1.31
C VAL A 329 14.28 2.06 -0.15
N PHE A 330 14.22 3.36 -0.43
CA PHE A 330 14.51 3.97 -1.72
C PHE A 330 15.61 5.01 -1.52
N ARG A 331 16.59 5.02 -2.42
CA ARG A 331 17.67 6.02 -2.42
C ARG A 331 17.79 6.68 -3.78
N PHE A 332 17.79 7.99 -3.75
CA PHE A 332 17.94 8.88 -4.90
C PHE A 332 19.30 9.58 -4.84
N ARG A 333 19.84 9.95 -6.00
CA ARG A 333 21.08 10.73 -6.11
C ARG A 333 20.88 11.92 -7.02
N ALA A 334 21.37 13.08 -6.60
CA ALA A 334 21.22 14.33 -7.35
C ALA A 334 21.79 14.20 -8.77
N GLY A 335 21.00 14.58 -9.77
CA GLY A 335 21.37 14.53 -11.18
C GLY A 335 21.53 13.13 -11.79
N VAL A 336 21.23 12.06 -11.04
CA VAL A 336 21.25 10.67 -11.54
C VAL A 336 19.81 10.22 -11.79
N PRO A 337 19.45 9.72 -12.98
CA PRO A 337 18.12 9.16 -13.24
C PRO A 337 17.81 7.92 -12.40
N GLY A 338 16.53 7.61 -12.24
CA GLY A 338 16.08 6.40 -11.52
C GLY A 338 16.33 6.43 -10.02
N TYR A 339 16.46 5.25 -9.42
CA TYR A 339 16.61 5.06 -7.97
C TYR A 339 17.16 3.68 -7.61
N GLU A 340 17.71 3.60 -6.41
CA GLU A 340 18.09 2.33 -5.78
C GLU A 340 16.99 1.91 -4.80
N THR A 341 16.71 0.61 -4.65
CA THR A 341 15.78 0.11 -3.64
C THR A 341 16.18 -1.25 -3.07
N TRP A 342 15.84 -1.50 -1.81
CA TRP A 342 16.05 -2.78 -1.14
C TRP A 342 15.04 -2.97 0.00
N VAL A 343 14.87 -4.21 0.44
CA VAL A 343 14.17 -4.53 1.70
C VAL A 343 15.19 -4.58 2.82
N ARG A 344 14.88 -3.92 3.94
CA ARG A 344 15.61 -4.09 5.20
C ARG A 344 14.70 -4.84 6.17
N LEU A 345 15.12 -6.02 6.59
CA LEU A 345 14.43 -6.82 7.57
C LEU A 345 14.76 -6.34 8.99
N TYR A 346 13.87 -6.64 9.94
CA TYR A 346 14.17 -6.56 11.35
C TYR A 346 15.41 -7.42 11.67
N GLY A 347 16.35 -6.89 12.45
CA GLY A 347 17.69 -7.45 12.63
C GLY A 347 18.75 -6.92 11.65
N GLY A 348 18.38 -6.10 10.66
CA GLY A 348 19.32 -5.37 9.81
C GLY A 348 19.78 -6.07 8.54
N GLU A 349 19.28 -7.26 8.26
CA GLU A 349 19.52 -7.95 7.00
C GLU A 349 18.92 -7.17 5.82
N ILE A 350 19.65 -7.15 4.70
CA ILE A 350 19.24 -6.50 3.46
C ILE A 350 18.93 -7.57 2.42
N GLU A 351 17.74 -7.48 1.84
CA GLU A 351 17.30 -8.31 0.72
C GLU A 351 16.98 -7.45 -0.50
N GLN A 352 16.97 -8.08 -1.68
CA GLN A 352 16.50 -7.47 -2.94
C GLN A 352 17.16 -6.11 -3.28
N PRO A 353 18.51 -5.98 -3.23
CA PRO A 353 19.16 -4.76 -3.69
C PRO A 353 19.00 -4.61 -5.21
N LEU A 354 18.31 -3.57 -5.64
CA LEU A 354 17.97 -3.27 -7.02
C LEU A 354 18.34 -1.83 -7.37
N ILE A 355 18.67 -1.60 -8.63
CA ILE A 355 18.97 -0.29 -9.21
C ILE A 355 18.19 -0.20 -10.51
N PHE A 356 17.42 0.89 -10.67
CA PHE A 356 16.61 1.17 -11.85
C PHE A 356 17.08 2.42 -12.55
#